data_AF-A0A510UQV3-F1
#
_entry.id   AF-A0A510UQV3-F1
#
_cell.length_a   1.000
_cell.length_b   1.000
_cell.length_c   1.000
_cell.angle_alpha   90.00
_cell.angle_beta   90.00
_cell.angle_gamma   90.00
#
_symmetry.space_group_name_H-M   'P 1'
#
loop_
_entity.id
_entity.type
_entity.pdbx_description
1 polymer ?
#
loop_
_entity_poly.entity_id
_entity_poly.type
_entity_poly.pdbx_seq_one_letter_code
_entity_poly.pdbx_strand_id
1 'polypeptide(L)'
;MDTLTRSARPGAGASSAVAELTSAAILAGAPCTSGDPAWISPRSTAAEVAEACLRCRSCLVLVPCGEAARELRPSFGVWAGRRYGAAR
;
A
#
# COMPACT_ATOMS: atom_id res chain seq x y z
N MET A 1 34.35 17.08 -13.69
CA MET A 1 34.03 15.64 -13.78
C MET A 1 33.86 15.21 -12.34
N ASP A 2 32.64 15.34 -11.80
CA ASP A 2 32.38 15.05 -10.39
C ASP A 2 31.21 14.09 -10.32
N THR A 3 31.57 12.82 -10.33
CA THR A 3 30.67 11.69 -10.14
C THR A 3 30.26 11.66 -8.67
N LEU A 4 29.28 12.48 -8.30
CA LEU A 4 28.57 12.32 -7.03
C LEU A 4 27.72 11.05 -7.13
N THR A 5 28.34 9.93 -6.79
CA THR A 5 27.64 8.68 -6.48
C THR A 5 26.75 8.95 -5.28
N ARG A 6 25.52 9.41 -5.54
CA ARG A 6 24.44 9.53 -4.57
C ARG A 6 24.13 8.11 -4.10
N SER A 7 24.86 7.66 -3.09
CA SER A 7 24.63 6.42 -2.39
C SER A 7 23.20 6.48 -1.86
N ALA A 8 22.27 5.90 -2.61
CA ALA A 8 20.87 5.87 -2.25
C ALA A 8 20.78 5.08 -0.95
N ARG A 9 20.50 5.77 0.16
CA ARG A 9 20.20 5.09 1.42
C ARG A 9 19.08 4.09 1.13
N PRO A 10 19.16 2.83 1.60
CA PRO A 10 18.16 1.78 1.34
C PRO A 10 16.70 2.08 1.73
N GLY A 11 16.35 3.29 2.16
CA GLY A 11 14.98 3.73 2.47
C GLY A 11 14.48 4.94 1.66
N ALA A 12 15.33 5.64 0.90
CA ALA A 12 14.89 6.84 0.17
C ALA A 12 13.98 6.49 -1.04
N GLY A 13 14.26 5.38 -1.72
CA GLY A 13 13.42 4.87 -2.82
C GLY A 13 12.07 4.35 -2.33
N ALA A 14 12.07 3.58 -1.23
CA ALA A 14 10.86 3.07 -0.60
C ALA A 14 9.90 4.18 -0.16
N SER A 15 10.42 5.25 0.48
CA SER A 15 9.59 6.39 0.89
C SER A 15 9.01 7.17 -0.29
N SER A 16 9.77 7.31 -1.40
CA SER A 16 9.27 7.97 -2.61
C SER A 16 8.16 7.15 -3.28
N ALA A 17 8.36 5.85 -3.45
CA ALA A 17 7.37 4.95 -4.06
C ALA A 17 6.06 4.93 -3.26
N VAL A 18 6.13 4.92 -1.93
CA VAL A 18 4.94 5.03 -1.07
C VAL A 18 4.26 6.39 -1.24
N ALA A 19 5.01 7.48 -1.30
CA ALA A 19 4.43 8.83 -1.46
C ALA A 19 3.73 9.00 -2.82
N GLU A 20 4.34 8.51 -3.91
CA GLU A 20 3.73 8.53 -5.24
C GLU A 20 2.47 7.65 -5.29
N LEU A 21 2.54 6.43 -4.74
CA LEU A 21 1.38 5.54 -4.68
C LEU A 21 0.25 6.15 -3.84
N THR A 22 0.57 6.77 -2.70
CA THR A 22 -0.42 7.43 -1.84
C THR A 22 -1.09 8.58 -2.58
N SER A 23 -0.31 9.39 -3.29
CA SER A 23 -0.84 10.51 -4.08
C SER A 23 -1.75 10.01 -5.21
N ALA A 24 -1.32 8.97 -5.94
CA ALA A 24 -2.13 8.34 -6.98
C ALA A 24 -3.43 7.75 -6.41
N ALA A 25 -3.37 7.10 -5.24
CA ALA A 25 -4.54 6.55 -4.57
C ALA A 25 -5.55 7.63 -4.17
N ILE A 26 -5.09 8.76 -3.64
CA ILE A 26 -5.95 9.90 -3.28
C ILE A 26 -6.60 10.50 -4.53
N LEU A 27 -5.82 10.79 -5.57
CA LEU A 27 -6.32 11.37 -6.81
C LEU A 27 -7.32 10.45 -7.54
N ALA A 28 -7.10 9.13 -7.46
CA ALA A 28 -8.00 8.14 -8.03
C ALA A 28 -9.23 7.84 -7.17
N GLY A 29 -9.37 8.46 -5.98
CA GLY A 29 -10.46 8.17 -5.05
C GLY A 29 -10.45 6.70 -4.58
N ALA A 30 -9.27 6.12 -4.37
CA ALA A 30 -9.12 4.74 -3.98
C ALA A 30 -9.87 4.44 -2.68
N PRO A 31 -10.52 3.26 -2.55
CA PRO A 31 -11.35 2.96 -1.39
C PRO A 31 -10.58 2.95 -0.07
N CYS A 32 -9.27 2.71 -0.10
CA CYS A 32 -8.39 2.74 1.06
C CYS A 32 -8.19 4.13 1.67
N THR A 33 -8.60 5.21 0.99
CA THR A 33 -8.52 6.58 1.53
C THR A 33 -9.76 6.99 2.31
N SER A 34 -10.75 6.09 2.47
CA SER A 34 -12.04 6.37 3.12
C SER A 34 -12.00 6.47 4.65
N GLY A 35 -10.86 6.28 5.29
CA GLY A 35 -10.71 6.31 6.76
C GLY A 35 -11.21 5.06 7.48
N ASP A 36 -11.70 4.06 6.73
CA ASP A 36 -12.14 2.77 7.25
C ASP A 36 -10.96 2.01 7.91
N PRO A 37 -11.09 1.56 9.18
CA PRO A 37 -10.00 0.88 9.86
C PRO A 37 -9.61 -0.46 9.21
N ALA A 38 -10.48 -1.09 8.40
CA ALA A 38 -10.20 -2.36 7.73
C ALA A 38 -8.94 -2.36 6.86
N TRP A 39 -8.50 -1.18 6.39
CA TRP A 39 -7.32 -1.03 5.53
C TRP A 39 -6.00 -1.14 6.28
N ILE A 40 -5.96 -0.78 7.56
CA ILE A 40 -4.72 -0.60 8.33
C ILE A 40 -4.73 -1.28 9.71
N SER A 41 -5.90 -1.47 10.30
CA SER A 41 -6.02 -1.91 11.69
C SER A 41 -5.72 -3.39 11.82
N PRO A 42 -4.80 -3.80 12.73
CA PRO A 42 -4.58 -5.21 13.04
C PRO A 42 -5.74 -5.82 13.86
N ARG A 43 -6.68 -4.99 14.33
CA ARG A 43 -7.86 -5.43 15.10
C ARG A 43 -9.08 -5.69 14.22
N SER A 44 -8.99 -5.40 12.91
CA SER A 44 -10.09 -5.68 12.00
C SER A 44 -10.33 -7.18 11.89
N THR A 45 -11.61 -7.53 11.94
CA THR A 45 -12.10 -8.90 11.80
C THR A 45 -11.81 -9.45 10.41
N ALA A 46 -11.81 -10.77 10.27
CA ALA A 46 -11.63 -11.43 8.99
C ALA A 46 -12.67 -10.99 7.94
N ALA A 47 -13.90 -10.72 8.35
CA ALA A 47 -14.97 -10.26 7.47
C ALA A 47 -14.71 -8.83 6.95
N GLU A 48 -14.31 -7.90 7.81
CA GLU A 48 -13.95 -6.53 7.41
C GLU A 48 -12.75 -6.53 6.45
N VAL A 49 -11.74 -7.35 6.72
CA VAL A 49 -10.58 -7.52 5.84
C VAL A 49 -10.99 -8.10 4.49
N ALA A 50 -11.88 -9.10 4.47
CA ALA A 50 -12.37 -9.70 3.22
C ALA A 50 -13.12 -8.66 2.37
N GLU A 51 -13.97 -7.84 3.00
CA GLU A 51 -14.70 -6.77 2.32
C GLU A 51 -13.74 -5.70 1.76
N ALA A 52 -12.75 -5.26 2.55
CA ALA A 52 -11.70 -4.37 2.07
C ALA A 52 -10.94 -4.98 0.86
N CYS A 53 -10.60 -6.27 0.91
CA CYS A 53 -9.96 -6.95 -0.21
C CYS A 53 -10.83 -6.98 -1.48
N LEU A 54 -12.15 -7.15 -1.33
CA LEU A 54 -13.10 -7.10 -2.46
C LEU A 54 -13.17 -5.70 -3.07
N ARG A 55 -13.31 -4.67 -2.23
CA ARG A 55 -13.31 -3.26 -2.67
C ARG A 55 -12.03 -2.88 -3.41
N CYS A 56 -10.90 -3.50 -3.07
CA CYS A 56 -9.64 -3.29 -3.78
C CYS A 56 -9.69 -3.73 -5.25
N ARG A 57 -10.50 -4.73 -5.63
CA ARG A 57 -10.45 -5.37 -6.96
C ARG A 57 -10.83 -4.44 -8.11
N SER A 58 -11.60 -3.39 -7.85
CA SER A 58 -11.99 -2.38 -8.83
C SER A 58 -11.14 -1.11 -8.77
N CYS A 59 -10.10 -1.08 -7.94
CA CYS A 59 -9.27 0.10 -7.73
C CYS A 59 -8.36 0.38 -8.95
N LEU A 60 -8.37 1.62 -9.44
CA LEU A 60 -7.55 2.04 -10.59
C LEU A 60 -6.04 1.95 -10.33
N VAL A 61 -5.62 2.00 -9.06
CA VAL A 61 -4.21 1.87 -8.66
C VAL A 61 -3.86 0.44 -8.20
N LEU A 62 -4.70 -0.57 -8.49
CA LEU A 62 -4.49 -1.96 -8.05
C LEU A 62 -3.13 -2.52 -8.48
N VAL A 63 -2.77 -2.33 -9.76
CA VAL A 63 -1.50 -2.82 -10.32
C VAL A 63 -0.27 -2.15 -9.68
N PRO A 64 -0.13 -0.81 -9.70
CA PRO A 64 1.02 -0.15 -9.07
C PRO A 64 1.06 -0.37 -7.54
N CYS A 65 -0.09 -0.51 -6.88
CA CYS A 65 -0.13 -0.90 -5.46
C CYS A 65 0.48 -2.29 -5.24
N GLY A 66 0.22 -3.25 -6.13
CA GLY A 66 0.78 -4.59 -6.05
C GLY A 66 2.28 -4.62 -6.29
N GLU A 67 2.78 -3.81 -7.21
CA GLU A 67 4.22 -3.66 -7.46
C GLU A 67 4.94 -3.07 -6.25
N ALA A 68 4.40 -1.96 -5.72
CA ALA A 68 4.92 -1.35 -4.51
C ALA A 68 4.88 -2.31 -3.32
N ALA A 69 3.79 -3.08 -3.14
CA ALA A 69 3.69 -4.06 -2.06
C ALA A 69 4.73 -5.18 -2.17
N ARG A 70 5.12 -5.59 -3.40
CA ARG A 70 6.19 -6.58 -3.60
C ARG A 70 7.57 -6.05 -3.24
N GLU A 71 7.83 -4.78 -3.54
CA GLU A 71 9.09 -4.11 -3.22
C GLU A 71 9.20 -3.81 -1.72
N LEU A 72 8.16 -3.18 -1.15
CA LEU A 72 8.13 -2.72 0.23
C LEU A 72 7.96 -3.85 1.24
N ARG A 73 7.33 -4.96 0.83
CA ARG A 73 6.99 -6.10 1.69
C ARG A 73 6.29 -5.64 2.98
N PRO A 74 5.10 -5.01 2.88
CA PRO A 74 4.44 -4.41 4.03
C PRO A 74 4.19 -5.46 5.13
N SER A 75 4.40 -5.07 6.37
CA SER A 75 4.21 -5.95 7.52
C SER A 75 2.75 -6.01 8.01
N PHE A 76 1.91 -5.07 7.57
CA PHE A 76 0.49 -4.98 7.93
C PHE A 76 -0.34 -4.25 6.85
N GLY A 77 -1.66 -4.18 7.07
CA GLY A 77 -2.65 -3.55 6.20
C GLY A 77 -3.21 -4.46 5.10
N VAL A 78 -4.09 -3.89 4.27
CA VAL A 78 -4.58 -4.48 3.02
C VAL A 78 -3.94 -3.74 1.86
N TRP A 79 -3.22 -4.47 1.01
CA TRP A 79 -2.52 -3.94 -0.16
C TRP A 79 -2.89 -4.77 -1.38
N ALA A 80 -3.27 -4.10 -2.47
CA ALA A 80 -3.64 -4.73 -3.73
C ALA A 80 -4.58 -5.95 -3.59
N GLY A 81 -5.59 -5.83 -2.72
CA GLY A 81 -6.56 -6.90 -2.46
C GLY A 81 -6.04 -8.07 -1.63
N ARG A 82 -4.91 -7.91 -0.93
CA ARG A 82 -4.31 -8.93 -0.05
C ARG A 82 -4.06 -8.37 1.34
N ARG A 83 -4.35 -9.17 2.37
CA ARG A 83 -3.98 -8.87 3.77
C ARG A 83 -2.51 -9.20 3.99
N TYR A 84 -1.79 -8.27 4.62
CA TYR A 84 -0.42 -8.45 5.08
C TYR A 84 -0.38 -8.50 6.60
N GLY A 85 0.44 -9.35 7.21
CA GLY A 85 0.45 -9.57 8.65
C GLY A 85 -0.68 -10.49 9.14
N ALA A 86 -0.58 -10.97 10.38
CA ALA A 86 -1.54 -11.91 10.93
C ALA A 86 -2.93 -11.28 11.12
N ALA A 87 -3.98 -12.00 10.72
CA ALA A 87 -5.32 -11.76 11.25
C ALA A 87 -5.35 -12.33 12.67
N ARG A 88 -5.95 -11.59 13.60
CA ARG A 88 -6.23 -12.08 14.95
C ARG A 88 -7.59 -12.76 14.98
#